data_AF-A0A855X9J5-F1
#
_entry.id   AF-A0A855X9J5-F1
#
_cell.length_a   1.000
_cell.length_b   1.000
_cell.length_c   1.000
_cell.angle_alpha   90.00
_cell.angle_beta   90.00
_cell.angle_gamma   90.00
#
_symmetry.space_group_name_H-M   'P 1'
#
loop_
_entity.id
_entity.type
_entity.pdbx_description
1 polymer ?
#
loop_
_entity_poly.entity_id
_entity_poly.type
_entity_poly.pdbx_seq_one_letter_code
_entity_poly.pdbx_strand_id
1 'polypeptide(L)'
;KQRYKCKSCHTTFGAITNLTKENQTLSNDLKNQIMLLARKGLSGQLIAEMCHCSSSSVRRTILERMEPHYRVAKLPKHLCFD
;
A
#
# COMPACT_ATOMS: atom_id res chain seq x y z
N LYS A 1 -3.85 4.07 15.87
CA LYS A 1 -4.71 2.95 15.42
C LYS A 1 -5.48 2.44 16.64
N GLN A 2 -6.82 2.40 16.60
CA GLN A 2 -7.63 2.05 17.77
C GLN A 2 -7.41 0.59 18.18
N ARG A 3 -7.29 0.35 19.48
CA ARG A 3 -7.23 -0.99 20.08
C ARG A 3 -8.37 -1.14 21.09
N TYR A 4 -8.91 -2.34 21.19
CA TYR A 4 -9.94 -2.72 22.14
C TYR A 4 -9.34 -3.69 23.16
N LYS A 5 -9.83 -3.66 24.39
CA LYS A 5 -9.42 -4.57 25.46
C LYS A 5 -10.60 -5.47 25.80
N CYS A 6 -10.40 -6.79 25.74
CA CYS A 6 -11.39 -7.76 26.18
C CYS A 6 -11.55 -7.66 27.70
N LYS A 7 -12.79 -7.57 28.19
CA LYS A 7 -13.06 -7.52 29.64
C LYS A 7 -12.82 -8.86 30.33
N SER A 8 -13.03 -9.97 29.61
CA SER A 8 -12.95 -11.32 30.19
C SER A 8 -11.54 -11.91 30.22
N CYS A 9 -10.78 -11.79 29.12
CA CYS A 9 -9.42 -12.37 29.03
C CYS A 9 -8.30 -11.31 29.02
N HIS A 10 -8.64 -10.02 29.13
CA HIS A 10 -7.71 -8.88 29.17
C HIS A 10 -6.77 -8.72 27.97
N THR A 11 -6.94 -9.54 26.91
CA THR A 11 -6.21 -9.40 25.66
C THR A 11 -6.62 -8.12 24.93
N THR A 12 -5.70 -7.59 24.12
CA THR A 12 -5.98 -6.43 23.27
C THR A 12 -6.05 -6.85 21.81
N PHE A 13 -7.03 -6.33 21.09
CA PHE A 13 -7.26 -6.64 19.68
C PHE A 13 -7.61 -5.36 18.90
N GLY A 14 -7.35 -5.38 17.59
CA GLY A 14 -7.83 -4.33 16.68
C GLY A 14 -9.26 -4.60 16.24
N ALA A 15 -9.91 -3.64 15.58
CA ALA A 15 -11.17 -3.94 14.88
C ALA A 15 -10.94 -5.04 13.84
N ILE A 16 -11.73 -6.10 13.89
CA ILE A 16 -11.71 -7.18 12.89
C ILE A 16 -12.77 -6.85 11.85
N THR A 17 -12.37 -6.82 10.58
CA THR A 17 -13.26 -6.59 9.44
C THR A 17 -12.76 -7.39 8.25
N ASN A 18 -13.67 -7.84 7.39
CA ASN A 18 -13.35 -8.47 6.11
C ASN A 18 -12.90 -7.46 5.03
N LEU A 19 -13.02 -6.15 5.28
CA LEU A 19 -12.69 -5.10 4.32
C LEU A 19 -11.18 -4.87 4.17
N THR A 20 -10.41 -5.08 5.25
CA THR A 20 -8.97 -4.81 5.31
C THR A 20 -8.23 -6.05 5.80
N LYS A 21 -6.96 -6.20 5.38
CA LYS A 21 -6.08 -7.18 6.02
C LYS A 21 -5.80 -6.77 7.47
N GLU A 22 -5.50 -7.75 8.30
CA GLU A 22 -5.03 -7.49 9.67
C GLU A 22 -3.91 -6.45 9.67
N ASN A 23 -3.95 -5.56 10.67
CA ASN A 23 -2.98 -4.51 10.83
C ASN A 23 -2.88 -3.47 9.68
N GLN A 24 -3.82 -3.47 8.72
CA GLN A 24 -3.97 -2.41 7.71
C GLN A 24 -5.16 -1.47 8.00
N THR A 25 -5.19 -0.31 7.34
CA THR A 25 -6.28 0.69 7.42
C THR A 25 -6.97 0.92 6.08
N LEU A 26 -6.33 0.59 4.96
CA LEU A 26 -6.87 0.73 3.61
C LEU A 26 -7.50 -0.59 3.17
N SER A 27 -8.70 -0.54 2.61
CA SER A 27 -9.38 -1.71 2.05
C SER A 27 -8.66 -2.21 0.80
N ASN A 28 -8.83 -3.51 0.51
CA ASN A 28 -8.25 -4.09 -0.71
C ASN A 28 -8.79 -3.40 -1.96
N ASP A 29 -10.08 -3.03 -1.96
CA ASP A 29 -10.74 -2.34 -3.07
C ASP A 29 -10.14 -0.95 -3.32
N LEU A 30 -9.97 -0.15 -2.27
CA LEU A 30 -9.33 1.16 -2.39
C LEU A 30 -7.90 1.01 -2.89
N LYS A 31 -7.17 0.04 -2.34
CA LYS A 31 -5.83 -0.26 -2.80
C LYS A 31 -5.82 -0.70 -4.28
N ASN A 32 -6.84 -1.41 -4.78
CA ASN A 32 -6.95 -1.82 -6.19
C ASN A 32 -7.27 -0.62 -7.10
N GLN A 33 -8.14 0.29 -6.66
CA GLN A 33 -8.45 1.54 -7.36
C GLN A 33 -7.19 2.40 -7.53
N ILE A 34 -6.37 2.54 -6.47
CA ILE A 34 -5.07 3.22 -6.55
C ILE A 34 -4.20 2.63 -7.66
N MET A 35 -4.11 1.29 -7.76
CA MET A 35 -3.31 0.62 -8.81
C MET A 35 -3.89 0.79 -10.21
N LEU A 36 -5.22 0.85 -10.35
CA LEU A 36 -5.86 1.11 -11.64
C LEU A 36 -5.51 2.51 -12.15
N LEU A 37 -5.56 3.52 -11.28
CA LEU A 37 -5.25 4.90 -11.62
C LEU A 37 -3.75 5.10 -11.87
N ALA A 38 -2.90 4.44 -11.07
CA ALA A 38 -1.46 4.44 -11.30
C ALA A 38 -1.10 3.83 -12.67
N ARG A 39 -1.76 2.72 -13.06
CA ARG A 39 -1.58 2.11 -14.39
C ARG A 39 -2.03 3.01 -15.55
N LYS A 40 -2.98 3.93 -15.31
CA LYS A 40 -3.39 4.95 -16.27
C LYS A 40 -2.42 6.15 -16.34
N GLY A 41 -1.34 6.15 -15.55
CA GLY A 41 -0.31 7.18 -15.58
C GLY A 41 -0.63 8.45 -14.79
N LEU A 42 -1.64 8.42 -13.91
CA LEU A 42 -2.01 9.60 -13.12
C LEU A 42 -0.96 9.91 -12.04
N SER A 43 -0.81 11.19 -11.72
CA SER A 43 0.11 11.63 -10.68
C SER A 43 -0.33 11.15 -9.29
N GLY A 44 0.64 10.88 -8.41
CA GLY A 44 0.34 10.41 -7.05
C GLY A 44 -0.52 11.38 -6.24
N GLN A 45 -0.39 12.69 -6.48
CA GLN A 45 -1.21 13.72 -5.84
C GLN A 45 -2.67 13.65 -6.32
N LEU A 46 -2.90 13.55 -7.64
CA LEU A 46 -4.24 13.45 -8.18
C LEU A 46 -4.93 12.15 -7.72
N ILE A 47 -4.18 11.04 -7.66
CA ILE A 47 -4.70 9.78 -7.11
C ILE A 47 -5.07 9.94 -5.64
N ALA A 48 -4.25 10.63 -4.85
CA ALA A 48 -4.51 10.89 -3.44
C ALA A 48 -5.82 11.68 -3.23
N GLU A 49 -6.03 12.72 -4.04
CA GLU A 49 -7.25 13.53 -4.05
C GLU A 49 -8.49 12.69 -4.41
N MET A 50 -8.44 11.91 -5.50
CA MET A 50 -9.57 11.08 -5.93
C MET A 50 -9.88 9.90 -5.00
N CYS A 51 -8.85 9.31 -4.37
CA CYS A 51 -8.99 8.17 -3.46
C CYS A 51 -9.15 8.60 -2.00
N HIS A 52 -9.26 9.90 -1.72
CA HIS A 52 -9.38 10.49 -0.38
C HIS A 52 -8.37 9.92 0.62
N CYS A 53 -7.11 9.80 0.20
CA CYS A 53 -6.04 9.26 1.02
C CYS A 53 -4.78 10.13 0.86
N SER A 54 -3.77 9.92 1.72
CA SER A 54 -2.53 10.68 1.60
C SER A 54 -1.69 10.22 0.41
N SER A 55 -0.92 11.13 -0.20
CA SER A 55 0.05 10.79 -1.25
C SER A 55 1.08 9.75 -0.78
N SER A 56 1.42 9.76 0.51
CA SER A 56 2.26 8.74 1.13
C SER A 56 1.60 7.35 1.14
N SER A 57 0.29 7.28 1.34
CA SER A 57 -0.49 6.03 1.28
C SER A 57 -0.56 5.49 -0.15
N VAL A 58 -0.73 6.36 -1.14
CA VAL A 58 -0.65 6.01 -2.57
C VAL A 58 0.71 5.41 -2.88
N ARG A 59 1.80 6.11 -2.56
CA ARG A 59 3.18 5.63 -2.81
C ARG A 59 3.44 4.27 -2.16
N ARG A 60 3.08 4.10 -0.88
CA ARG A 60 3.25 2.82 -0.17
C ARG A 60 2.43 1.70 -0.80
N THR A 61 1.20 1.98 -1.22
CA THR A 61 0.33 0.98 -1.87
C THR A 61 0.92 0.52 -3.21
N ILE A 62 1.49 1.45 -3.98
CA ILE A 62 2.19 1.14 -5.23
C ILE A 62 3.42 0.26 -4.94
N LEU A 63 4.27 0.68 -4.00
CA LEU A 63 5.47 -0.08 -3.62
C LEU A 63 5.17 -1.46 -3.02
N GLU A 64 4.08 -1.60 -2.27
CA GLU A 64 3.63 -2.89 -1.69
C GLU A 64 3.21 -3.89 -2.77
N ARG A 65 2.72 -3.40 -3.92
CA ARG A 65 2.17 -4.23 -5.00
C ARG A 65 3.05 -4.37 -6.22
N MET A 66 3.98 -3.46 -6.42
CA MET A 66 5.05 -3.67 -7.37
C MET A 66 5.97 -4.72 -6.76
N GLU A 67 6.29 -5.77 -7.51
CA GLU A 67 7.43 -6.58 -7.13
C GLU A 67 8.64 -5.65 -7.06
N PRO A 68 9.43 -5.69 -5.97
CA PRO A 68 10.66 -4.95 -5.95
C PRO A 68 11.48 -5.42 -7.15
N HIS A 69 11.75 -4.51 -8.09
CA HIS A 69 12.83 -4.72 -9.04
C HIS A 69 14.05 -5.01 -8.17
N TYR A 70 14.41 -6.28 -8.15
CA TYR A 70 15.56 -6.85 -7.49
C TYR A 70 16.68 -5.81 -7.45
N ARG A 71 17.18 -5.49 -6.26
CA ARG A 71 18.50 -4.86 -6.19
C ARG A 71 19.44 -5.90 -6.80
N VAL A 72 19.79 -5.75 -8.07
CA VAL A 72 20.82 -6.56 -8.69
C VAL A 72 22.08 -6.23 -7.89
N ALA A 73 22.49 -7.14 -7.00
CA ALA A 73 23.71 -6.98 -6.22
C ALA A 73 24.97 -6.96 -7.11
N LYS A 74 24.78 -7.24 -8.41
CA LYS A 74 25.81 -7.28 -9.43
C LYS A 74 25.43 -6.32 -10.55
N LEU A 75 26.30 -5.35 -10.78
CA LEU A 75 26.19 -4.42 -11.90
C LEU A 75 26.20 -5.22 -13.23
N PRO A 76 25.30 -4.95 -14.19
CA PRO A 76 25.34 -5.56 -15.50
C PRO A 76 26.71 -5.33 -16.16
N LYS A 77 27.27 -6.35 -16.82
CA LYS A 77 28.57 -6.22 -17.52
C LYS A 77 28.52 -5.25 -18.69
N HIS A 78 27.35 -5.10 -19.30
CA HIS A 78 27.11 -4.18 -20.41
C HIS A 78 26.00 -3.23 -20.00
N LEU A 79 26.41 -2.02 -19.65
CA LEU A 79 25.51 -0.88 -19.50
C LEU A 79 25.46 -0.25 -20.88
N CYS A 80 24.48 -0.63 -21.70
CA CYS A 80 24.26 -0.06 -23.03
C CYS A 80 23.73 1.38 -22.91
N PHE A 81 24.54 2.27 -22.34
CA PHE A 81 24.37 3.70 -22.47
C PHE A 81 25.15 4.14 -23.72
N ASP A 82 24.47 4.83 -24.63
CA ASP A 82 25.07 5.61 -25.71
C ASP A 82 25.26 7.04 -25.20
#